data_AF-A0A958T494-F1
#
_entry.id   AF-A0A958T494-F1
#
_cell.length_a   1.000
_cell.length_b   1.000
_cell.length_c   1.000
_cell.angle_alpha   90.00
_cell.angle_beta   90.00
_cell.angle_gamma   90.00
#
_symmetry.space_group_name_H-M   'P 1'
#
loop_
_entity.id
_entity.type
_entity.pdbx_description
1 polymer ?
#
loop_
_entity_poly.entity_id
_entity_poly.type
_entity_poly.pdbx_seq_one_letter_code
_entity_poly.pdbx_strand_id
1 'polypeptide(L)'
;GLSYRRSFDGAEYLDGSGVSSQKLQYITPFIGVDYKNFVFAYTYNYQSNSIVFNNGGFHQITLGYNFNCRREKYSCNCPAVN
;
A
#
# COMPACT_ATOMS: atom_id res chain seq x y z
N GLY A 1 -1.57 4.64 7.47
CA GLY A 1 -2.19 3.32 7.22
C GLY A 1 -1.11 2.30 6.93
N LEU A 2 -1.42 1.01 7.07
CA LEU A 2 -0.51 -0.08 6.73
C LEU A 2 -1.30 -1.10 5.90
N SER A 3 -0.71 -1.61 4.83
CA SER A 3 -1.30 -2.71 4.06
C SER A 3 -0.33 -3.87 3.92
N TYR A 4 -0.91 -5.07 3.84
CA TYR A 4 -0.20 -6.32 3.57
C TYR A 4 -0.88 -7.00 2.39
N ARG A 5 -0.10 -7.34 1.35
CA ARG A 5 -0.59 -7.99 0.14
C ARG A 5 0.25 -9.21 -0.18
N ARG A 6 -0.40 -10.32 -0.49
CA ARG A 6 0.23 -11.58 -0.91
C ARG A 6 -0.31 -11.99 -2.27
N SER A 7 0.55 -12.43 -3.18
CA SER A 7 0.12 -12.99 -4.45
C SER A 7 -0.61 -14.32 -4.25
N PHE A 8 -1.63 -14.56 -5.07
CA PHE A 8 -2.33 -15.85 -5.09
C PHE A 8 -1.44 -16.94 -5.67
N ASP A 9 -0.76 -16.61 -6.76
CA ASP A 9 0.16 -17.48 -7.47
C ASP A 9 1.60 -17.34 -6.94
N GLY A 10 2.35 -18.44 -7.00
CA GLY A 10 3.74 -18.51 -6.56
C GLY A 10 4.67 -18.64 -7.76
N ALA A 11 5.78 -17.91 -7.76
CA ALA A 11 6.82 -18.07 -8.76
C ALA A 11 7.76 -19.20 -8.31
N GLU A 12 8.09 -20.10 -9.24
CA GLU A 12 9.10 -21.13 -9.03
C GLU A 12 10.51 -20.53 -9.13
N TYR A 13 11.40 -21.00 -8.27
CA TYR A 13 12.81 -20.64 -8.28
C TYR A 13 13.67 -21.85 -7.99
N LEU A 14 14.90 -21.83 -8.51
CA LEU A 14 15.89 -22.86 -8.26
C LEU A 14 16.61 -22.53 -6.95
N ASP A 15 16.50 -23.40 -5.96
CA ASP A 15 17.20 -23.31 -4.68
C ASP A 15 18.07 -24.55 -4.53
N GLY A 16 19.32 -24.48 -4.99
CA GLY A 16 20.48 -25.38 -4.79
C GLY A 16 20.29 -26.91 -4.87
N SER A 17 19.28 -27.43 -4.20
CA SER A 17 18.82 -28.82 -4.10
C SER A 17 17.47 -29.13 -4.78
N GLY A 18 16.76 -28.15 -5.35
CA GLY A 18 15.47 -28.41 -6.03
C GLY A 18 14.72 -27.18 -6.56
N VAL A 19 13.51 -27.42 -7.09
CA VAL A 19 12.54 -26.36 -7.47
C VAL A 19 11.69 -26.03 -6.24
N SER A 20 11.71 -24.78 -5.82
CA SER A 20 10.91 -24.25 -4.71
C SER A 20 9.95 -23.19 -5.24
N SER A 21 8.80 -23.00 -4.57
CA SER A 21 7.80 -21.99 -4.98
C SER A 21 7.70 -20.90 -3.91
N GLN A 22 7.75 -19.63 -4.34
CA GLN A 22 7.54 -18.49 -3.46
C GLN A 22 6.36 -17.63 -3.88
N LYS A 23 5.49 -17.32 -2.92
CA LYS A 23 4.45 -16.30 -3.10
C LYS A 23 5.00 -14.93 -2.76
N LEU A 24 4.81 -13.97 -3.67
CA LEU A 24 5.21 -12.58 -3.53
C LEU A 24 4.42 -11.90 -2.40
N GLN A 25 5.10 -11.21 -1.50
CA GLN A 25 4.52 -10.55 -0.33
C GLN A 25 5.05 -9.12 -0.21
N TYR A 26 4.14 -8.18 0.01
CA TYR A 26 4.44 -6.77 0.24
C TYR A 26 3.89 -6.28 1.56
N ILE A 27 4.70 -5.49 2.25
CA ILE A 27 4.28 -4.63 3.35
C ILE A 27 4.40 -3.18 2.86
N THR A 28 3.31 -2.44 2.93
CA THR A 28 3.24 -1.07 2.40
C THR A 28 2.70 -0.10 3.45
N PRO A 29 3.56 0.57 4.22
CA PRO A 29 3.15 1.75 4.96
C PRO A 29 2.70 2.86 4.01
N PHE A 30 1.66 3.57 4.42
CA PHE A 30 1.03 4.68 3.71
C PHE A 30 0.85 5.86 4.67
N ILE A 31 1.20 7.05 4.23
CA ILE A 31 0.79 8.31 4.86
C ILE A 31 0.20 9.22 3.79
N GLY A 32 -0.89 9.91 4.11
CA GLY A 32 -1.54 10.84 3.21
C GLY A 32 -2.20 11.96 3.97
N VAL A 33 -2.30 13.11 3.32
CA VAL A 33 -2.92 14.32 3.84
C VAL A 33 -3.82 14.91 2.76
N ASP A 34 -4.96 15.42 3.19
CA ASP A 34 -5.90 16.16 2.37
C ASP A 34 -5.78 17.65 2.72
N TYR A 35 -5.64 18.50 1.71
CA TYR A 35 -5.65 19.95 1.87
C TYR A 35 -6.61 20.58 0.85
N LYS A 36 -7.75 21.08 1.35
CA LYS A 36 -8.87 21.54 0.51
C LYS A 36 -9.31 20.43 -0.44
N ASN A 37 -9.12 20.64 -1.74
CA ASN A 37 -9.45 19.68 -2.79
C ASN A 37 -8.23 18.87 -3.25
N PHE A 38 -7.04 19.10 -2.68
CA PHE A 38 -5.84 18.37 -3.07
C PHE A 38 -5.56 17.22 -2.12
N VAL A 39 -5.16 16.08 -2.68
CA VAL A 39 -4.76 14.89 -1.95
C VAL A 39 -3.29 14.64 -2.22
N PHE A 40 -2.51 14.49 -1.15
CA PHE A 40 -1.10 14.14 -1.23
C PHE A 40 -0.86 12.87 -0.43
N ALA A 41 -0.21 11.89 -1.03
CA ALA A 41 0.11 10.65 -0.36
C ALA A 41 1.50 10.14 -0.72
N TYR A 42 2.09 9.44 0.23
CA TYR A 42 3.35 8.75 0.10
C TYR A 42 3.22 7.31 0.58
N THR A 43 3.76 6.41 -0.22
CA THR A 43 3.78 4.98 0.04
C THR A 43 5.18 4.44 -0.13
N TYR A 44 5.55 3.50 0.74
CA TYR A 44 6.78 2.74 0.59
C TYR A 44 6.42 1.26 0.50
N ASN A 45 6.75 0.61 -0.62
CA ASN A 45 6.44 -0.79 -0.84
C ASN A 45 7.68 -1.64 -0.58
N TYR A 46 7.65 -2.47 0.47
CA TYR A 46 8.74 -3.38 0.79
C TYR A 46 8.36 -4.83 0.47
N GLN A 47 9.19 -5.53 -0.32
CA GLN A 47 9.00 -6.94 -0.64
C GLN A 47 9.67 -7.81 0.43
N SER A 48 8.91 -8.67 1.11
CA SER A 48 9.39 -9.48 2.25
C SER A 48 9.82 -10.91 1.88
N ASN A 49 10.14 -11.14 0.61
CA ASN A 49 10.52 -12.46 0.09
C ASN A 49 12.03 -12.72 0.24
N SER A 50 12.42 -13.98 0.31
CA SER A 50 13.83 -14.42 0.27
C SER A 50 14.48 -14.24 -1.09
N ILE A 51 13.72 -14.37 -2.18
CA ILE A 51 14.15 -13.96 -3.52
C ILE A 51 13.39 -12.70 -3.90
N VAL A 52 14.15 -11.62 -4.03
CA VAL A 52 13.61 -10.32 -4.39
C VAL A 52 14.15 -9.89 -5.75
N PHE A 53 13.26 -9.38 -6.58
CA PHE A 53 13.65 -8.72 -7.84
C PHE A 53 14.50 -7.47 -7.58
N ASN A 54 14.38 -6.87 -6.37
CA ASN A 54 15.20 -5.75 -5.91
C ASN A 54 15.25 -5.76 -4.36
N ASN A 55 16.45 -5.65 -3.76
CA ASN A 55 16.63 -5.57 -2.31
C ASN A 55 16.10 -4.25 -1.70
N GLY A 56 15.92 -3.21 -2.54
CA GLY A 56 15.34 -1.94 -2.12
C GLY A 56 13.84 -1.89 -2.35
N GLY A 57 13.08 -1.48 -1.33
CA GLY A 57 11.66 -1.16 -1.49
C GLY A 57 11.43 0.06 -2.40
N PHE A 58 10.19 0.24 -2.85
CA PHE A 58 9.82 1.27 -3.84
C PHE A 58 9.12 2.46 -3.19
N HIS A 59 9.59 3.67 -3.48
CA HIS A 59 8.95 4.92 -3.10
C HIS A 59 7.91 5.33 -4.15
N GLN A 60 6.67 5.59 -3.74
CA GLN A 60 5.62 6.08 -4.61
C GLN A 60 4.95 7.32 -4.00
N ILE A 61 4.89 8.38 -4.82
CA ILE A 61 4.22 9.64 -4.53
C ILE A 61 2.88 9.63 -5.27
N THR A 62 1.82 10.03 -4.60
CA THR A 62 0.46 10.09 -5.15
C THR A 62 -0.09 11.51 -5.02
N LEU A 63 -0.60 12.02 -6.13
CA LEU A 63 -1.22 13.34 -6.24
C LEU A 63 -2.66 13.13 -6.71
N GLY A 64 -3.62 13.75 -6.02
CA GLY A 64 -5.04 13.66 -6.35
C GLY A 64 -5.74 15.01 -6.23
N TYR A 65 -6.89 15.11 -6.89
CA TYR A 65 -7.78 16.26 -6.79
C TYR A 65 -9.23 15.79 -6.62
N ASN A 66 -9.91 16.29 -5.59
CA ASN A 66 -11.30 16.02 -5.30
C ASN A 66 -12.19 16.94 -6.14
N PHE A 67 -12.74 16.41 -7.24
CA PHE A 67 -13.58 17.18 -8.18
C PHE A 67 -14.97 17.56 -7.65
N ASN A 68 -15.40 16.97 -6.54
CA ASN A 68 -16.67 17.27 -5.91
C ASN A 68 -16.50 17.30 -4.39
N CYS A 69 -16.96 18.38 -3.74
CA CYS A 69 -16.93 18.49 -2.29
C CYS A 69 -18.00 17.57 -1.69
N ARG A 70 -17.62 16.32 -1.36
CA ARG A 70 -18.43 15.52 -0.46
C ARG A 70 -18.14 16.01 0.96
N ARG A 71 -19.19 16.33 1.73
CA ARG A 71 -19.08 16.71 3.15
C ARG A 71 -18.15 15.72 3.86
N GLU A 72 -17.09 16.21 4.50
CA GLU A 72 -16.19 15.37 5.29
C GLU A 72 -17.03 14.56 6.29
N LYS A 73 -16.70 13.27 6.45
CA LYS A 73 -17.44 12.31 7.28
C LYS A 73 -17.67 12.81 8.72
N TYR A 74 -16.83 13.72 9.21
CA TYR A 74 -16.88 14.29 10.57
C TYR A 74 -17.13 15.81 10.61
N SER A 75 -17.43 16.45 9.47
CA SER A 75 -17.75 17.90 9.42
C SER A 75 -19.16 18.25 9.90
N CYS A 76 -20.01 17.24 10.09
CA CYS A 76 -21.22 17.40 10.88
C CYS A 76 -20.90 17.01 12.32
N ASN A 77 -21.15 17.93 13.25
CA ASN A 77 -21.41 17.61 14.66
C ASN A 77 -22.61 16.65 14.72
N CYS A 78 -22.42 15.38 14.36
CA CYS A 78 -23.45 14.35 14.47
C CYS A 78 -23.55 13.98 15.95
N PRO A 79 -24.63 14.35 16.65
CA PRO A 79 -24.75 14.15 18.10
C PRO A 79 -25.10 12.69 18.46
N ALA A 80 -24.78 11.72 17.60
CA ALA A 80 -25.20 10.33 17.73
C ALA A 80 -24.14 9.34 17.22
N VAL A 81 -22.89 9.56 17.63
CA VAL A 81 -21.91 8.46 17.71
C VAL A 81 -21.86 8.07 19.19
N ASN A 82 -22.69 7.08 19.54
CA ASN A 82 -22.59 6.30 20.78
C ASN A 82 -22.05 4.92 20.40
#